data_AF-H1KZM4-F1
#
_entry.id   AF-H1KZM4-F1
#
_cell.length_a   1.000
_cell.length_b   1.000
_cell.length_c   1.000
_cell.angle_alpha   90.00
_cell.angle_beta   90.00
_cell.angle_gamma   90.00
#
_symmetry.space_group_name_H-M   'P 1'
#
loop_
_entity.id
_entity.type
_entity.pdbx_description
1 polymer ?
#
loop_
_entity_poly.entity_id
_entity_poly.type
_entity_poly.pdbx_seq_one_letter_code
_entity_poly.pdbx_strand_id
1 'polypeptide(L)'
;MRHFWLLLPLFVLIPQTFGVNMTVDLGDHAYLKVVSDKNISSYLEKNLKDYEDINSRFEDGKYKTYIKVKWNGKEFIYNISPIKKLGNFSYNVESDAYLSVVESKVNNNTLIAKVEPNYKIIILGVSLFIIIPLISGLLVVGYIRKLTKNLPKSIRERAEVNKKIAIFSILHMLLCVLLFIPALFICDLPALVVYLLNFGDVASAMTIIIGIYAIMVFFPMIFGVKYLLKIHDVKNRKGASLEVVGVLILPMIVGFFVIFQLPSYLPDGFYNVLENLPIPMRIAFWMVVGFIAFYIPGRLIGNVIIKKKERESYHEKILKLVNELTKKLNAKKFKEIKIIEGDMANAMVVGLLNEKLILTTKLINILNEDELKAILAHEIAHKKKKHIKIWLFVWLILGVFIFSSINYILDAIKKVFGDYWLIGISIFTIGYLSLFAIDMYLSRKREKEADIIASQIMSPKTYIKALAKIHYANYMPEKGFLNIFSTHPSMLKRAEFVGEKFGISKEEIKKIIDDAYNEVEKKVS
;
A
#
# COMPACT_ATOMS: atom_id res chain seq x y z
N MET A 1 -31.14 9.80 21.49
CA MET A 1 -31.90 9.60 20.24
C MET A 1 -32.78 10.82 19.99
N ARG A 2 -32.26 11.82 19.29
CA ARG A 2 -32.95 12.94 18.61
C ARG A 2 -31.86 13.95 18.27
N HIS A 3 -31.96 14.58 17.09
CA HIS A 3 -30.99 15.50 16.48
C HIS A 3 -29.90 14.83 15.64
N PHE A 4 -30.33 14.13 14.59
CA PHE A 4 -29.51 13.77 13.42
C PHE A 4 -30.40 13.78 12.16
N TRP A 5 -31.14 14.87 11.93
CA TRP A 5 -32.05 15.06 10.78
C TRP A 5 -32.14 16.54 10.38
N LEU A 6 -31.01 17.23 10.29
CA LEU A 6 -30.94 18.54 9.66
C LEU A 6 -29.70 18.56 8.79
N LEU A 7 -29.89 18.11 7.54
CA LEU A 7 -29.33 18.64 6.30
C LEU A 7 -29.96 17.82 5.16
N LEU A 8 -31.29 17.91 5.07
CA LEU A 8 -31.99 17.69 3.80
C LEU A 8 -31.50 18.81 2.85
N PRO A 9 -31.07 18.52 1.62
CA PRO A 9 -30.70 19.56 0.69
C PRO A 9 -31.94 20.40 0.39
N LEU A 10 -31.80 21.71 0.61
CA LEU A 10 -32.64 22.74 0.02
C LEU A 10 -32.57 22.60 -1.51
N PHE A 11 -33.36 21.68 -2.06
CA PHE A 11 -33.78 21.73 -3.46
C PHE A 11 -34.76 22.90 -3.59
N VAL A 12 -34.22 24.10 -3.71
CA VAL A 12 -34.99 25.21 -4.28
C VAL A 12 -35.06 24.96 -5.77
N LEU A 13 -36.27 24.63 -6.21
CA LEU A 13 -36.75 24.61 -7.59
C LEU A 13 -36.18 25.80 -8.37
N ILE A 14 -35.17 25.55 -9.21
CA ILE A 14 -34.87 26.45 -10.33
C ILE A 14 -35.90 26.11 -11.41
N PRO A 15 -36.71 27.06 -11.89
CA PRO A 15 -37.67 26.79 -12.95
C PRO A 15 -36.91 26.25 -14.16
N GLN A 16 -37.35 25.09 -14.67
CA GLN A 16 -36.89 24.56 -15.95
C GLN A 16 -37.33 25.52 -17.07
N THR A 17 -36.50 26.52 -17.34
CA THR A 17 -36.58 27.30 -18.56
C THR A 17 -35.85 26.53 -19.66
N PHE A 18 -36.52 26.35 -20.80
CA PHE A 18 -35.90 25.89 -22.03
C PHE A 18 -34.67 26.74 -22.32
N GLY A 19 -33.47 26.13 -22.24
CA GLY A 19 -32.20 26.83 -22.41
C GLY A 19 -30.99 25.89 -22.45
N VAL A 20 -29.93 26.33 -23.12
CA VAL A 20 -28.63 25.68 -23.17
C VAL A 20 -27.77 26.27 -22.06
N ASN A 21 -27.36 25.43 -21.12
CA ASN A 21 -26.45 25.81 -20.03
C ASN A 21 -25.04 25.34 -20.37
N MET A 22 -24.08 26.25 -20.32
CA MET A 22 -22.68 25.99 -20.63
C MET A 22 -21.80 26.23 -19.41
N THR A 23 -21.14 25.19 -18.90
CA THR A 23 -20.09 25.33 -17.89
C THR A 23 -18.73 25.31 -18.58
N VAL A 24 -17.87 26.28 -18.27
CA VAL A 24 -16.47 26.27 -18.69
C VAL A 24 -15.64 25.84 -17.50
N ASP A 25 -14.94 24.73 -17.64
CA ASP A 25 -14.05 24.18 -16.63
C ASP A 25 -12.61 24.46 -17.05
N LEU A 26 -11.89 25.23 -16.23
CA LEU A 26 -10.56 25.75 -16.51
C LEU A 26 -9.51 25.08 -15.61
N GLY A 27 -8.71 24.19 -16.19
CA GLY A 27 -7.62 23.49 -15.52
C GLY A 27 -6.43 23.27 -16.46
N ASP A 28 -5.77 22.11 -16.40
CA ASP A 28 -4.70 21.76 -17.37
C ASP A 28 -5.19 21.86 -18.83
N HIS A 29 -6.48 21.59 -19.03
CA HIS A 29 -7.19 21.81 -20.27
C HIS A 29 -8.45 22.64 -19.97
N ALA A 30 -8.98 23.32 -20.99
CA ALA A 30 -10.28 23.96 -20.89
C ALA A 30 -11.35 23.04 -21.48
N TYR A 31 -12.41 22.79 -20.73
CA TYR A 31 -13.57 22.03 -21.20
C TYR A 31 -14.82 22.90 -21.22
N LEU A 32 -15.56 22.84 -22.32
CA LEU A 32 -16.91 23.40 -22.37
C LEU A 32 -17.89 22.23 -22.21
N LYS A 33 -18.65 22.25 -21.12
CA LYS A 33 -19.76 21.32 -20.90
C LYS A 33 -21.06 21.99 -21.28
N VAL A 34 -21.68 21.52 -22.35
CA VAL A 34 -22.97 22.01 -22.83
C VAL A 34 -24.07 21.00 -22.48
N VAL A 35 -25.03 21.42 -21.67
CA VAL A 35 -26.18 20.58 -21.29
C VAL A 35 -27.40 20.97 -22.13
N SER A 36 -28.02 19.99 -22.78
CA SER A 36 -29.17 20.20 -23.67
C SER A 36 -30.10 18.98 -23.71
N ASP A 37 -31.35 19.17 -24.14
CA ASP A 37 -32.35 18.09 -24.18
C ASP A 37 -32.22 17.19 -25.42
N LYS A 38 -31.40 17.57 -26.41
CA LYS A 38 -31.13 16.81 -27.64
C LYS A 38 -29.64 16.58 -27.82
N ASN A 39 -29.25 15.52 -28.51
CA ASN A 39 -27.85 15.35 -28.87
C ASN A 39 -27.42 16.42 -29.89
N ILE A 40 -26.56 17.34 -29.46
CA ILE A 40 -26.06 18.45 -30.28
C ILE A 40 -24.62 18.24 -30.76
N SER A 41 -23.99 17.10 -30.46
CA SER A 41 -22.59 16.80 -30.85
C SER A 41 -22.31 17.05 -32.33
N SER A 42 -23.09 16.45 -33.22
CA SER A 42 -22.90 16.62 -34.68
C SER A 42 -23.16 18.04 -35.18
N TYR A 43 -23.97 18.83 -34.48
CA TYR A 43 -24.12 20.26 -34.79
C TYR A 43 -22.88 21.04 -34.35
N LEU A 44 -22.38 20.76 -33.15
CA LEU A 44 -21.19 21.41 -32.60
C LEU A 44 -19.94 21.07 -33.42
N GLU A 45 -19.76 19.81 -33.82
CA GLU A 45 -18.65 19.37 -34.70
C GLU A 45 -18.59 20.15 -36.02
N LYS A 46 -19.75 20.50 -36.59
CA LYS A 46 -19.87 21.24 -37.85
C LYS A 46 -19.70 22.75 -37.71
N ASN A 47 -20.00 23.31 -36.54
CA ASN A 47 -20.15 24.76 -36.37
C ASN A 47 -19.13 25.38 -35.40
N LEU A 48 -18.56 24.60 -34.48
CA LEU A 48 -17.45 25.04 -33.63
C LEU A 48 -16.13 24.95 -34.40
N LYS A 49 -15.21 25.84 -34.04
CA LYS A 49 -13.83 25.86 -34.52
C LYS A 49 -12.90 25.73 -33.31
N ASP A 50 -11.64 25.35 -33.56
CA ASP A 50 -10.57 25.35 -32.55
C ASP A 50 -10.86 24.47 -31.31
N TYR A 51 -11.53 23.34 -31.52
CA TYR A 51 -11.69 22.28 -30.51
C TYR A 51 -10.74 21.10 -30.79
N GLU A 52 -10.36 20.37 -29.75
CA GLU A 52 -9.53 19.16 -29.85
C GLU A 52 -10.37 17.89 -29.92
N ASP A 53 -11.43 17.81 -29.10
CA ASP A 53 -12.30 16.64 -29.01
C ASP A 53 -13.71 17.06 -28.60
N ILE A 54 -14.71 16.30 -29.06
CA ILE A 54 -16.12 16.46 -28.69
C ILE A 54 -16.68 15.08 -28.33
N ASN A 55 -17.15 14.96 -27.09
CA ASN A 55 -17.79 13.73 -26.62
C ASN A 55 -19.13 14.06 -25.97
N SER A 56 -20.19 13.36 -26.36
CA SER A 56 -21.53 13.57 -25.82
C SER A 56 -22.04 12.31 -25.12
N ARG A 57 -22.54 12.49 -23.91
CA ARG A 57 -23.11 11.43 -23.08
C ARG A 57 -24.53 11.79 -22.66
N PHE A 58 -25.41 10.80 -22.64
CA PHE A 58 -26.76 10.96 -22.11
C PHE A 58 -26.76 10.58 -20.63
N GLU A 59 -26.98 11.58 -19.75
CA GLU A 59 -26.92 11.45 -18.30
C GLU A 59 -28.00 12.32 -17.65
N ASP A 60 -28.65 11.83 -16.59
CA ASP A 60 -29.67 12.55 -15.83
C ASP A 60 -30.84 13.10 -16.68
N GLY A 61 -31.21 12.35 -17.73
CA GLY A 61 -32.29 12.73 -18.65
C GLY A 61 -31.94 13.83 -19.65
N LYS A 62 -30.66 14.25 -19.72
CA LYS A 62 -30.16 15.27 -20.67
C LYS A 62 -28.90 14.82 -21.39
N TYR A 63 -28.62 15.43 -22.53
CA TYR A 63 -27.34 15.30 -23.21
C TYR A 63 -26.33 16.27 -22.63
N LYS A 64 -25.21 15.75 -22.12
CA LYS A 64 -24.05 16.52 -21.68
C LYS A 64 -22.96 16.35 -22.74
N THR A 65 -22.68 17.42 -23.47
CA THR A 65 -21.63 17.43 -24.49
C THR A 65 -20.39 18.15 -23.95
N TYR A 66 -19.28 17.43 -23.89
CA TYR A 66 -17.98 17.90 -23.42
C TYR A 66 -17.12 18.23 -24.63
N ILE A 67 -16.59 19.45 -24.67
CA ILE A 67 -15.80 19.97 -25.78
C ILE A 67 -14.46 20.37 -25.20
N LYS A 68 -13.41 19.66 -25.58
CA LYS A 68 -12.04 19.97 -25.17
C LYS A 68 -11.52 21.08 -26.07
N VAL A 69 -11.05 22.17 -25.48
CA VAL A 69 -10.58 23.36 -26.22
C VAL A 69 -9.20 23.76 -25.74
N LYS A 70 -8.38 24.24 -26.68
CA LYS A 70 -7.06 24.80 -26.35
C LYS A 70 -7.22 26.14 -25.65
N TRP A 71 -6.39 26.36 -24.65
CA TRP A 71 -6.28 27.64 -23.98
C TRP A 71 -4.84 27.86 -23.51
N ASN A 72 -4.50 29.09 -23.14
CA ASN A 72 -3.12 29.46 -22.82
C ASN A 72 -2.78 29.34 -21.31
N GLY A 73 -3.68 28.78 -20.50
CA GLY A 73 -3.51 28.59 -19.05
C GLY A 73 -3.68 29.84 -18.18
N LYS A 74 -3.95 31.01 -18.78
CA LYS A 74 -4.15 32.29 -18.07
C LYS A 74 -5.45 32.99 -18.47
N GLU A 75 -5.74 32.97 -19.75
CA GLU A 75 -6.89 33.62 -20.36
C GLU A 75 -7.53 32.66 -21.37
N PHE A 76 -8.77 32.29 -21.07
CA PHE A 76 -9.65 31.54 -21.94
C PHE A 76 -10.40 32.51 -22.83
N ILE A 77 -10.26 32.36 -24.15
CA ILE A 77 -10.99 33.16 -25.14
C ILE A 77 -11.59 32.19 -26.14
N TYR A 78 -12.93 32.11 -26.20
CA TYR A 78 -13.59 31.18 -27.11
C TYR A 78 -14.88 31.73 -27.69
N ASN A 79 -15.07 31.51 -28.99
CA ASN A 79 -16.27 31.95 -29.71
C ASN A 79 -17.44 30.99 -29.42
N ILE A 80 -18.39 31.46 -28.63
CA ILE A 80 -19.57 30.71 -28.20
C ILE A 80 -20.81 31.00 -29.06
N SER A 81 -20.66 31.74 -30.17
CA SER A 81 -21.77 32.06 -31.08
C SER A 81 -22.56 30.83 -31.54
N PRO A 82 -21.94 29.70 -31.94
CA PRO A 82 -22.68 28.50 -32.35
C PRO A 82 -23.55 27.91 -31.24
N ILE A 83 -23.09 28.00 -29.98
CA ILE A 83 -23.79 27.48 -28.79
C ILE A 83 -24.94 28.42 -28.42
N LYS A 84 -24.70 29.73 -28.44
CA LYS A 84 -25.70 30.76 -28.11
C LYS A 84 -26.90 30.76 -29.09
N LYS A 85 -26.72 30.29 -30.32
CA LYS A 85 -27.79 30.11 -31.31
C LYS A 85 -28.78 28.99 -30.98
N LEU A 86 -28.45 28.11 -30.03
CA LEU A 86 -29.27 26.94 -29.70
C LEU A 86 -30.43 27.25 -28.74
N GLY A 87 -30.52 28.47 -28.19
CA GLY A 87 -31.65 28.91 -27.35
C GLY A 87 -31.25 29.90 -26.27
N ASN A 88 -32.04 29.98 -25.19
CA ASN A 88 -31.69 30.77 -24.00
C ASN A 88 -30.35 30.27 -23.44
N PHE A 89 -29.38 31.17 -23.36
CA PHE A 89 -28.01 30.83 -23.02
C PHE A 89 -27.67 31.33 -21.62
N SER A 90 -27.22 30.43 -20.75
CA SER A 90 -26.57 30.78 -19.49
C SER A 90 -25.19 30.12 -19.41
N TYR A 91 -24.25 30.76 -18.70
CA TYR A 91 -22.93 30.20 -18.52
C TYR A 91 -22.45 30.29 -17.07
N ASN A 92 -21.62 29.32 -16.69
CA ASN A 92 -20.81 29.37 -15.48
C ASN A 92 -19.34 29.14 -15.85
N VAL A 93 -18.42 29.75 -15.12
CA VAL A 93 -16.98 29.48 -15.25
C VAL A 93 -16.50 28.92 -13.92
N GLU A 94 -15.99 27.69 -13.98
CA GLU A 94 -15.37 26.96 -12.89
C GLU A 94 -13.89 26.78 -13.23
N SER A 95 -13.06 26.60 -12.20
CA SER A 95 -11.64 26.29 -12.38
C SER A 95 -11.20 25.26 -11.36
N ASP A 96 -10.14 24.54 -11.66
CA ASP A 96 -9.49 23.65 -10.70
C ASP A 96 -9.10 24.43 -9.43
N ALA A 97 -9.03 23.73 -8.29
CA ALA A 97 -8.84 24.37 -6.98
C ALA A 97 -7.55 25.22 -6.87
N TYR A 98 -6.53 24.92 -7.68
CA TYR A 98 -5.27 25.66 -7.72
C TYR A 98 -5.32 26.92 -8.61
N LEU A 99 -6.45 27.21 -9.24
CA LEU A 99 -6.74 28.40 -10.02
C LEU A 99 -7.90 29.18 -9.39
N SER A 100 -7.87 30.50 -9.55
CA SER A 100 -8.96 31.40 -9.17
C SER A 100 -9.44 32.13 -10.41
N VAL A 101 -10.74 32.05 -10.72
CA VAL A 101 -11.34 32.87 -11.78
C VAL A 101 -11.41 34.32 -11.31
N VAL A 102 -10.63 35.21 -11.94
CA VAL A 102 -10.54 36.63 -11.58
C VAL A 102 -11.52 37.47 -12.38
N GLU A 103 -11.80 37.08 -13.63
CA GLU A 103 -12.73 37.78 -14.52
C GLU A 103 -13.44 36.75 -15.40
N SER A 104 -14.76 36.88 -15.56
CA SER A 104 -15.49 36.16 -16.61
C SER A 104 -16.54 37.05 -17.25
N LYS A 105 -16.49 37.19 -18.57
CA LYS A 105 -17.42 38.04 -19.33
C LYS A 105 -17.65 37.53 -20.73
N VAL A 106 -18.83 37.75 -21.27
CA VAL A 106 -19.13 37.51 -22.68
C VAL A 106 -19.15 38.84 -23.42
N ASN A 107 -18.27 39.02 -24.40
CA ASN A 107 -18.23 40.18 -25.27
C ASN A 107 -18.36 39.76 -26.74
N ASN A 108 -19.31 40.31 -27.49
CA ASN A 108 -19.52 40.03 -28.91
C ASN A 108 -19.54 38.52 -29.28
N ASN A 109 -20.25 37.70 -28.49
CA ASN A 109 -20.34 36.24 -28.61
C ASN A 109 -19.02 35.47 -28.35
N THR A 110 -18.02 36.13 -27.80
CA THR A 110 -16.80 35.51 -27.29
C THR A 110 -16.84 35.49 -25.78
N LEU A 111 -16.66 34.33 -25.17
CA LEU A 111 -16.46 34.20 -23.74
C LEU A 111 -14.98 34.45 -23.44
N ILE A 112 -14.72 35.38 -22.52
CA ILE A 112 -13.40 35.67 -21.99
C ILE A 112 -13.42 35.33 -20.50
N ALA A 113 -12.54 34.43 -20.07
CA ALA A 113 -12.34 34.13 -18.65
C ALA A 113 -10.86 34.17 -18.31
N LYS A 114 -10.48 34.91 -17.26
CA LYS A 114 -9.10 35.00 -16.77
C LYS A 114 -8.97 34.27 -15.46
N VAL A 115 -7.88 33.51 -15.34
CA VAL A 115 -7.52 32.82 -14.11
C VAL A 115 -6.17 33.31 -13.60
N GLU A 116 -6.00 33.24 -12.29
CA GLU A 116 -4.71 33.43 -11.64
C GLU A 116 -4.41 32.24 -10.72
N PRO A 117 -3.13 31.92 -10.47
CA PRO A 117 -2.76 30.87 -9.52
C PRO A 117 -3.29 31.17 -8.12
N ASN A 118 -4.01 30.20 -7.55
CA ASN A 118 -4.42 30.25 -6.16
C ASN A 118 -3.25 29.81 -5.26
N TYR A 119 -2.33 30.74 -5.00
CA TYR A 119 -1.12 30.47 -4.21
C TYR A 119 -1.41 29.88 -2.82
N LYS A 120 -2.57 30.16 -2.22
CA LYS A 120 -2.96 29.57 -0.93
C LYS A 120 -3.15 28.05 -1.05
N ILE A 121 -3.87 27.60 -2.06
CA ILE A 121 -4.10 26.17 -2.32
C ILE A 121 -2.83 25.48 -2.78
N ILE A 122 -2.01 26.13 -3.63
CA ILE A 122 -0.73 25.59 -4.07
C ILE A 122 0.21 25.38 -2.87
N ILE A 123 0.39 26.39 -2.02
CA ILE A 123 1.25 26.30 -0.83
C ILE A 123 0.71 25.24 0.14
N LEU A 124 -0.60 25.16 0.33
CA LEU A 124 -1.23 24.14 1.17
C LEU A 124 -0.95 22.74 0.61
N GLY A 125 -1.16 22.50 -0.68
CA GLY A 125 -0.93 21.22 -1.34
C GLY A 125 0.52 20.76 -1.21
N VAL A 126 1.47 21.64 -1.55
CA VAL A 126 2.92 21.36 -1.39
C VAL A 126 3.29 21.11 0.07
N SER A 127 2.69 21.84 1.00
CA SER A 127 2.98 21.69 2.43
C SER A 127 2.49 20.35 2.98
N LEU A 128 1.25 19.98 2.68
CA LEU A 128 0.64 18.72 3.12
C LEU A 128 1.33 17.51 2.47
N PHE A 129 1.70 17.63 1.19
CA PHE A 129 2.25 16.51 0.42
C PHE A 129 3.76 16.30 0.62
N ILE A 130 4.55 17.38 0.73
CA ILE A 130 6.01 17.30 0.75
C ILE A 130 6.60 17.86 2.04
N ILE A 131 6.33 19.13 2.36
CA ILE A 131 7.09 19.85 3.40
C ILE A 131 6.90 19.22 4.78
N ILE A 132 5.64 19.03 5.21
CA ILE A 132 5.34 18.49 6.54
C ILE A 132 5.81 17.02 6.67
N PRO A 133 5.52 16.12 5.72
CA PRO A 133 6.09 14.77 5.73
C PRO A 133 7.63 14.78 5.80
N LEU A 134 8.30 15.58 4.98
CA LEU A 134 9.77 15.66 4.97
C LEU A 134 10.34 16.12 6.32
N ILE A 135 9.81 17.19 6.89
CA ILE A 135 10.22 17.69 8.21
C ILE A 135 10.00 16.62 9.28
N SER A 136 8.83 15.99 9.31
CA SER A 136 8.52 14.91 10.23
C SER A 136 9.51 13.75 10.08
N GLY A 137 9.81 13.34 8.85
CA GLY A 137 10.76 12.28 8.55
C GLY A 137 12.17 12.61 9.05
N LEU A 138 12.65 13.84 8.81
CA LEU A 138 13.94 14.32 9.30
C LEU A 138 14.02 14.34 10.83
N LEU A 139 12.96 14.78 11.51
CA LEU A 139 12.87 14.77 12.97
C LEU A 139 12.96 13.35 13.54
N VAL A 140 12.22 12.40 12.94
CA VAL A 140 12.27 10.99 13.36
C VAL A 140 13.65 10.40 13.10
N VAL A 141 14.28 10.64 11.94
CA VAL A 141 15.65 10.18 11.67
C VAL A 141 16.65 10.77 12.66
N GLY A 142 16.53 12.06 12.99
CA GLY A 142 17.33 12.71 14.03
C GLY A 142 17.17 12.05 15.40
N TYR A 143 15.93 11.70 15.77
CA TYR A 143 15.62 10.97 17.00
C TYR A 143 16.21 9.55 17.00
N ILE A 144 16.06 8.79 15.90
CA ILE A 144 16.68 7.46 15.72
C ILE A 144 18.21 7.55 15.89
N ARG A 145 18.84 8.55 15.27
CA ARG A 145 20.29 8.80 15.40
C ARG A 145 20.68 9.07 16.85
N LYS A 146 19.89 9.83 17.60
CA LYS A 146 20.14 10.12 19.03
C LYS A 146 20.05 8.84 19.87
N LEU A 147 19.01 8.03 19.67
CA LEU A 147 18.82 6.76 20.39
C LEU A 147 19.94 5.74 20.13
N THR A 148 20.52 5.76 18.93
CA THR A 148 21.54 4.79 18.51
C THR A 148 22.98 5.28 18.67
N LYS A 149 23.20 6.48 19.23
CA LYS A 149 24.54 7.05 19.43
C LYS A 149 25.37 6.16 20.36
N ASN A 150 24.84 5.89 21.54
CA ASN A 150 25.42 4.99 22.54
C ASN A 150 24.52 3.76 22.63
N LEU A 151 24.93 2.67 21.99
CA LEU A 151 24.12 1.45 21.99
C LEU A 151 24.18 0.80 23.36
N PRO A 152 23.02 0.45 23.93
CA PRO A 152 23.00 -0.31 25.16
C PRO A 152 23.61 -1.70 24.97
N LYS A 153 24.18 -2.23 26.06
CA LYS A 153 24.78 -3.57 26.06
C LYS A 153 23.72 -4.66 26.18
N SER A 154 22.66 -4.42 26.96
CA SER A 154 21.66 -5.45 27.25
C SER A 154 20.64 -5.64 26.13
N ILE A 155 20.13 -6.87 25.97
CA ILE A 155 19.07 -7.18 25.00
C ILE A 155 17.81 -6.35 25.27
N ARG A 156 17.42 -6.20 26.55
CA ARG A 156 16.20 -5.46 26.95
C ARG A 156 16.26 -4.00 26.54
N GLU A 157 17.37 -3.33 26.79
CA GLU A 157 17.53 -1.92 26.41
C GLU A 157 17.54 -1.76 24.89
N ARG A 158 18.17 -2.68 24.14
CA ARG A 158 18.11 -2.69 22.66
C ARG A 158 16.68 -2.88 22.15
N ALA A 159 15.91 -3.76 22.78
CA ALA A 159 14.50 -3.98 22.45
C ALA A 159 13.64 -2.73 22.72
N GLU A 160 13.88 -2.01 23.82
CA GLU A 160 13.20 -0.74 24.11
C GLU A 160 13.58 0.37 23.12
N VAL A 161 14.83 0.42 22.66
CA VAL A 161 15.23 1.32 21.57
C VAL A 161 14.47 0.96 20.28
N ASN A 162 14.43 -0.31 19.88
CA ASN A 162 13.68 -0.77 18.71
C ASN A 162 12.19 -0.41 18.79
N LYS A 163 11.57 -0.59 19.97
CA LYS A 163 10.18 -0.24 20.23
C LYS A 163 9.92 1.26 20.02
N LYS A 164 10.77 2.13 20.57
CA LYS A 164 10.64 3.58 20.37
C LYS A 164 10.75 3.94 18.89
N ILE A 165 11.75 3.39 18.19
CA ILE A 165 11.93 3.66 16.75
C ILE A 165 10.70 3.23 15.95
N ALA A 166 10.15 2.05 16.22
CA ALA A 166 8.95 1.57 15.56
C ALA A 166 7.73 2.47 15.82
N ILE A 167 7.51 2.90 17.08
CA ILE A 167 6.42 3.81 17.43
C ILE A 167 6.51 5.13 16.66
N PHE A 168 7.67 5.81 16.71
CA PHE A 168 7.84 7.09 16.02
C PHE A 168 7.76 6.95 14.49
N SER A 169 8.23 5.84 13.93
CA SER A 169 8.09 5.56 12.50
C SER A 169 6.62 5.35 12.11
N ILE A 170 5.83 4.65 12.93
CA ILE A 170 4.39 4.47 12.71
C ILE A 170 3.63 5.78 12.85
N LEU A 171 3.94 6.60 13.86
CA LEU A 171 3.32 7.92 14.01
C LEU A 171 3.58 8.80 12.79
N HIS A 172 4.81 8.75 12.25
CA HIS A 172 5.13 9.43 11.00
C HIS A 172 4.34 8.90 9.80
N MET A 173 4.22 7.58 9.64
CA MET A 173 3.40 6.98 8.58
C MET A 173 1.93 7.41 8.69
N LEU A 174 1.36 7.37 9.91
CA LEU A 174 -0.01 7.82 10.17
C LEU A 174 -0.20 9.30 9.84
N LEU A 175 0.76 10.15 10.22
CA LEU A 175 0.74 11.56 9.84
C LEU A 175 0.73 11.72 8.31
N CYS A 176 1.60 11.00 7.59
CA CYS A 176 1.63 11.06 6.12
C CYS A 176 0.30 10.64 5.50
N VAL A 177 -0.39 9.61 6.04
CA VAL A 177 -1.72 9.19 5.57
C VAL A 177 -2.77 10.25 5.85
N LEU A 178 -2.75 10.84 7.05
CA LEU A 178 -3.69 11.88 7.44
C LEU A 178 -3.55 13.16 6.61
N LEU A 179 -2.33 13.51 6.17
CA LEU A 179 -2.07 14.69 5.35
C LEU A 179 -2.29 14.45 3.86
N PHE A 180 -2.11 13.21 3.38
CA PHE A 180 -2.27 12.89 1.97
C PHE A 180 -3.71 13.02 1.50
N ILE A 181 -4.68 12.63 2.34
CA ILE A 181 -6.11 12.77 2.09
C ILE A 181 -6.46 14.24 1.73
N PRO A 182 -6.28 15.23 2.62
CA PRO A 182 -6.60 16.62 2.28
C PRO A 182 -5.74 17.18 1.14
N ALA A 183 -4.50 16.71 0.94
CA ALA A 183 -3.72 17.10 -0.23
C ALA A 183 -4.40 16.67 -1.55
N LEU A 184 -4.85 15.41 -1.64
CA LEU A 184 -5.59 14.90 -2.80
C LEU A 184 -6.89 15.66 -3.04
N PHE A 185 -7.65 15.94 -1.97
CA PHE A 185 -9.04 16.41 -2.11
C PHE A 185 -9.21 17.93 -2.08
N ILE A 186 -8.54 18.62 -1.17
CA ILE A 186 -8.69 20.08 -1.01
C ILE A 186 -7.84 20.81 -2.05
N CYS A 187 -6.70 20.24 -2.42
CA CYS A 187 -5.72 20.91 -3.28
C CYS A 187 -5.70 20.39 -4.71
N ASP A 188 -6.56 19.42 -5.05
CA ASP A 188 -6.52 18.67 -6.30
C ASP A 188 -5.09 18.30 -6.72
N LEU A 189 -4.40 17.58 -5.82
CA LEU A 189 -2.98 17.27 -6.00
C LEU A 189 -2.62 16.67 -7.37
N PRO A 190 -3.41 15.74 -7.97
CA PRO A 190 -3.12 15.24 -9.30
C PRO A 190 -3.05 16.35 -10.36
N ALA A 191 -4.08 17.18 -10.48
CA ALA A 191 -4.13 18.26 -11.45
C ALA A 191 -3.10 19.36 -11.13
N LEU A 192 -2.92 19.68 -9.84
CA LEU A 192 -1.86 20.59 -9.40
C LEU A 192 -0.46 20.13 -9.83
N VAL A 193 -0.17 18.82 -9.79
CA VAL A 193 1.13 18.29 -10.22
C VAL A 193 1.29 18.39 -11.74
N VAL A 194 0.24 18.09 -12.52
CA VAL A 194 0.28 18.30 -13.98
C VAL A 194 0.55 19.77 -14.30
N TYR A 195 -0.18 20.69 -13.68
CA TYR A 195 0.00 22.13 -13.82
C TYR A 195 1.42 22.59 -13.46
N LEU A 196 1.95 22.17 -12.31
CA LEU A 196 3.29 22.58 -11.84
C LEU A 196 4.43 22.00 -12.68
N LEU A 197 4.30 20.77 -13.16
CA LEU A 197 5.33 20.10 -13.97
C LEU A 197 5.20 20.39 -15.46
N ASN A 198 4.05 20.93 -15.89
CA ASN A 198 3.69 21.14 -17.29
C ASN A 198 3.95 19.88 -18.15
N PHE A 199 3.65 18.70 -17.58
CA PHE A 199 3.96 17.42 -18.20
C PHE A 199 3.01 16.31 -17.75
N GLY A 200 2.61 15.49 -18.73
CA GLY A 200 1.83 14.29 -18.52
C GLY A 200 0.34 14.56 -18.36
N ASP A 201 -0.41 13.47 -18.24
CA ASP A 201 -1.81 13.48 -17.86
C ASP A 201 -1.96 13.18 -16.36
N VAL A 202 -3.20 13.23 -15.87
CA VAL A 202 -3.53 12.92 -14.46
C VAL A 202 -3.06 11.53 -14.05
N ALA A 203 -3.08 10.54 -14.96
CA ALA A 203 -2.61 9.17 -14.68
C ALA A 203 -1.08 9.11 -14.48
N SER A 204 -0.33 9.84 -15.30
CA SER A 204 1.11 10.01 -15.17
C SER A 204 1.46 10.76 -13.90
N ALA A 205 0.73 11.84 -13.59
CA ALA A 205 0.89 12.58 -12.33
C ALA A 205 0.61 11.69 -11.11
N MET A 206 -0.41 10.84 -11.15
CA MET A 206 -0.70 9.87 -10.08
C MET A 206 0.46 8.90 -9.85
N THR A 207 1.12 8.44 -10.91
CA THR A 207 2.29 7.56 -10.79
C THR A 207 3.45 8.26 -10.06
N ILE A 208 3.71 9.52 -10.42
CA ILE A 208 4.74 10.36 -9.78
C ILE A 208 4.38 10.63 -8.31
N ILE A 209 3.14 11.03 -8.05
CA ILE A 209 2.63 11.32 -6.71
C ILE A 209 2.78 10.11 -5.80
N ILE A 210 2.38 8.91 -6.26
CA ILE A 210 2.47 7.69 -5.45
C ILE A 210 3.94 7.31 -5.19
N GLY A 211 4.82 7.48 -6.17
CA GLY A 211 6.25 7.24 -6.00
C GLY A 211 6.87 8.17 -4.95
N ILE A 212 6.61 9.48 -5.05
CA ILE A 212 7.08 10.48 -4.06
C ILE A 212 6.47 10.17 -2.69
N TYR A 213 5.18 9.88 -2.64
CA TYR A 213 4.46 9.57 -1.41
C TYR A 213 5.02 8.34 -0.70
N ALA A 214 5.32 7.28 -1.45
CA ALA A 214 5.96 6.08 -0.92
C ALA A 214 7.30 6.40 -0.25
N ILE A 215 8.12 7.25 -0.89
CA ILE A 215 9.40 7.69 -0.31
C ILE A 215 9.15 8.49 0.97
N MET A 216 8.15 9.38 0.99
CA MET A 216 7.82 10.18 2.18
C MET A 216 7.34 9.31 3.34
N VAL A 217 6.40 8.39 3.11
CA VAL A 217 5.86 7.47 4.13
C VAL A 217 6.98 6.62 4.75
N PHE A 218 7.89 6.11 3.91
CA PHE A 218 9.01 5.27 4.36
C PHE A 218 10.28 6.06 4.69
N PHE A 219 10.23 7.39 4.71
CA PHE A 219 11.42 8.24 4.87
C PHE A 219 12.25 7.86 6.11
N PRO A 220 11.68 7.68 7.32
CA PRO A 220 12.45 7.24 8.47
C PRO A 220 13.10 5.88 8.31
N MET A 221 12.47 4.96 7.58
CA MET A 221 13.00 3.63 7.33
C MET A 221 14.16 3.69 6.32
N ILE A 222 14.02 4.48 5.25
CA ILE A 222 15.03 4.65 4.20
C ILE A 222 16.30 5.30 4.77
N PHE A 223 16.15 6.46 5.41
CA PHE A 223 17.30 7.25 5.87
C PHE A 223 17.77 6.84 7.27
N GLY A 224 16.92 6.13 8.03
CA GLY A 224 17.22 5.60 9.35
C GLY A 224 17.79 4.18 9.37
N VAL A 225 17.72 3.43 8.27
CA VAL A 225 18.11 2.00 8.23
C VAL A 225 19.51 1.74 8.76
N LYS A 226 20.50 2.58 8.44
CA LYS A 226 21.89 2.41 8.92
C LYS A 226 22.00 2.41 10.45
N TYR A 227 21.11 3.12 11.13
CA TYR A 227 21.02 3.18 12.58
C TYR A 227 20.30 1.96 13.14
N LEU A 228 19.24 1.50 12.48
CA LEU A 228 18.55 0.24 12.81
C LEU A 228 19.48 -0.97 12.69
N LEU A 229 20.28 -1.03 11.63
CA LEU A 229 21.28 -2.06 11.42
C LEU A 229 22.40 -2.02 12.47
N LYS A 230 22.68 -0.84 13.03
CA LYS A 230 23.65 -0.68 14.13
C LYS A 230 23.18 -1.40 15.39
N ILE A 231 21.88 -1.38 15.71
CA ILE A 231 21.31 -2.07 16.88
C ILE A 231 21.49 -3.59 16.80
N HIS A 232 21.57 -4.12 15.57
CA HIS A 232 21.70 -5.54 15.30
C HIS A 232 23.15 -5.97 15.04
N ASP A 233 24.13 -5.09 15.31
CA ASP A 233 25.56 -5.32 15.09
C ASP A 233 25.91 -5.80 13.66
N VAL A 234 25.13 -5.35 12.67
CA VAL A 234 25.35 -5.70 11.26
C VAL A 234 26.67 -5.11 10.79
N LYS A 235 27.58 -5.96 10.30
CA LYS A 235 28.92 -5.53 9.87
C LYS A 235 28.88 -4.67 8.61
N ASN A 236 28.28 -5.18 7.53
CA ASN A 236 28.17 -4.46 6.25
C ASN A 236 26.89 -3.59 6.19
N ARG A 237 26.89 -2.48 6.94
CA ARG A 237 25.73 -1.59 7.03
C ARG A 237 25.37 -0.94 5.69
N LYS A 238 26.35 -0.58 4.85
CA LYS A 238 26.08 0.08 3.56
C LYS A 238 25.33 -0.86 2.61
N GLY A 239 25.83 -2.08 2.41
CA GLY A 239 25.17 -3.08 1.56
C GLY A 239 23.79 -3.46 2.09
N ALA A 240 23.67 -3.72 3.39
CA ALA A 240 22.38 -4.04 4.02
C ALA A 240 21.37 -2.87 3.96
N SER A 241 21.83 -1.63 4.00
CA SER A 241 20.95 -0.45 3.83
C SER A 241 20.37 -0.41 2.42
N LEU A 242 21.21 -0.64 1.40
CA LEU A 242 20.76 -0.70 0.01
C LEU A 242 19.80 -1.86 -0.24
N GLU A 243 20.03 -3.02 0.39
CA GLU A 243 19.11 -4.17 0.36
C GLU A 243 17.74 -3.78 0.91
N VAL A 244 17.67 -3.24 2.13
CA VAL A 244 16.40 -2.87 2.76
C VAL A 244 15.68 -1.79 1.97
N VAL A 245 16.38 -0.75 1.53
CA VAL A 245 15.78 0.33 0.73
C VAL A 245 15.29 -0.19 -0.61
N GLY A 246 16.07 -1.01 -1.30
CA GLY A 246 15.69 -1.62 -2.58
C GLY A 246 14.43 -2.47 -2.44
N VAL A 247 14.39 -3.36 -1.45
CA VAL A 247 13.24 -4.26 -1.20
C VAL A 247 11.97 -3.48 -0.84
N LEU A 248 12.09 -2.33 -0.18
CA LEU A 248 10.92 -1.51 0.16
C LEU A 248 10.44 -0.65 -1.01
N ILE A 249 11.36 0.01 -1.72
CA ILE A 249 11.00 1.09 -2.65
C ILE A 249 10.82 0.60 -4.08
N LEU A 250 11.70 -0.28 -4.58
CA LEU A 250 11.62 -0.68 -5.98
C LEU A 250 10.33 -1.44 -6.32
N PRO A 251 9.84 -2.39 -5.49
CA PRO A 251 8.55 -3.02 -5.74
C PRO A 251 7.41 -2.02 -5.79
N MET A 252 7.45 -0.97 -4.95
CA MET A 252 6.43 0.06 -4.96
C MET A 252 6.48 0.86 -6.27
N ILE A 253 7.65 1.38 -6.63
CA ILE A 253 7.81 2.17 -7.87
C ILE A 253 7.42 1.34 -9.09
N VAL A 254 7.99 0.15 -9.25
CA VAL A 254 7.73 -0.71 -10.41
C VAL A 254 6.29 -1.22 -10.40
N GLY A 255 5.78 -1.65 -9.24
CA GLY A 255 4.43 -2.17 -9.12
C GLY A 255 3.36 -1.13 -9.44
N PHE A 256 3.49 0.08 -8.90
CA PHE A 256 2.57 1.18 -9.22
C PHE A 256 2.74 1.67 -10.66
N PHE A 257 3.97 1.79 -11.16
CA PHE A 257 4.20 2.13 -12.56
C PHE A 257 3.48 1.13 -13.48
N VAL A 258 3.64 -0.17 -13.25
CA VAL A 258 2.94 -1.20 -14.03
C VAL A 258 1.42 -1.06 -13.88
N ILE A 259 0.88 -0.88 -12.67
CA ILE A 259 -0.59 -0.79 -12.50
C ILE A 259 -1.20 0.42 -13.21
N PHE A 260 -0.58 1.59 -13.13
CA PHE A 260 -1.14 2.81 -13.70
C PHE A 260 -0.83 2.99 -15.18
N GLN A 261 0.32 2.49 -15.64
CA GLN A 261 0.78 2.69 -17.01
C GLN A 261 0.46 1.51 -17.91
N LEU A 262 0.43 0.27 -17.41
CA LEU A 262 0.17 -0.90 -18.27
C LEU A 262 -1.11 -0.78 -19.11
N PRO A 263 -2.25 -0.26 -18.61
CA PRO A 263 -3.46 -0.11 -19.41
C PRO A 263 -3.25 0.64 -20.74
N SER A 264 -2.42 1.69 -20.77
CA SER A 264 -2.16 2.49 -21.97
C SER A 264 -1.24 1.80 -22.99
N TYR A 265 -0.56 0.73 -22.58
CA TYR A 265 0.29 -0.09 -23.45
C TYR A 265 -0.38 -1.41 -23.89
N LEU A 266 -1.59 -1.71 -23.41
CA LEU A 266 -2.32 -2.90 -23.86
C LEU A 266 -2.83 -2.68 -25.29
N PRO A 267 -2.69 -3.66 -26.20
CA PRO A 267 -3.29 -3.56 -27.53
C PRO A 267 -4.82 -3.38 -27.42
N ASP A 268 -5.40 -2.49 -28.23
CA ASP A 268 -6.84 -2.17 -28.19
C ASP A 268 -7.73 -3.41 -28.21
N GLY A 269 -7.40 -4.41 -29.04
CA GLY A 269 -8.13 -5.67 -29.11
C GLY A 269 -8.13 -6.44 -27.78
N PHE A 270 -7.03 -6.43 -27.05
CA PHE A 270 -6.93 -7.07 -25.74
C PHE A 270 -7.66 -6.25 -24.68
N TYR A 271 -7.49 -4.93 -24.70
CA TYR A 271 -8.18 -4.02 -23.79
C TYR A 271 -9.71 -4.16 -23.91
N ASN A 272 -10.24 -4.17 -25.13
CA ASN A 272 -11.66 -4.36 -25.39
C ASN A 272 -12.18 -5.72 -24.91
N VAL A 273 -11.40 -6.80 -25.07
CA VAL A 273 -11.77 -8.11 -24.50
C VAL A 273 -11.83 -8.03 -22.98
N LEU A 274 -10.82 -7.43 -22.34
CA LEU A 274 -10.76 -7.28 -20.88
C LEU A 274 -11.94 -6.45 -20.36
N GLU A 275 -12.28 -5.34 -21.01
CA GLU A 275 -13.41 -4.50 -20.62
C GLU A 275 -14.76 -5.23 -20.73
N ASN A 276 -14.92 -6.13 -21.71
CA ASN A 276 -16.16 -6.89 -21.89
C ASN A 276 -16.30 -8.10 -20.93
N LEU A 277 -15.27 -8.44 -20.15
CA LEU A 277 -15.38 -9.50 -19.16
C LEU A 277 -16.25 -9.08 -17.96
N PRO A 278 -16.92 -10.02 -17.28
CA PRO A 278 -17.60 -9.75 -16.02
C PRO A 278 -16.66 -9.11 -14.99
N ILE A 279 -17.17 -8.15 -14.20
CA ILE A 279 -16.42 -7.40 -13.18
C ILE A 279 -15.48 -8.29 -12.33
N PRO A 280 -15.92 -9.45 -11.80
CA PRO A 280 -15.05 -10.31 -11.01
C PRO A 280 -13.82 -10.84 -11.77
N MET A 281 -13.96 -11.13 -13.06
CA MET A 281 -12.85 -11.59 -13.89
C MET A 281 -11.86 -10.47 -14.18
N ARG A 282 -12.35 -9.25 -14.43
CA ARG A 282 -11.50 -8.05 -14.62
C ARG A 282 -10.67 -7.77 -13.36
N ILE A 283 -11.30 -7.82 -12.19
CA ILE A 283 -10.62 -7.62 -10.90
C ILE A 283 -9.63 -8.74 -10.62
N ALA A 284 -9.99 -9.99 -10.88
CA ALA A 284 -9.06 -11.11 -10.73
C ALA A 284 -7.82 -10.94 -11.61
N PHE A 285 -8.00 -10.53 -12.87
CA PHE A 285 -6.89 -10.22 -13.77
C PHE A 285 -5.96 -9.16 -13.19
N TRP A 286 -6.50 -8.00 -12.79
CA TRP A 286 -5.68 -6.90 -12.24
C TRP A 286 -5.04 -7.24 -10.89
N MET A 287 -5.67 -8.06 -10.05
CA MET A 287 -5.06 -8.56 -8.82
C MET A 287 -3.85 -9.48 -9.11
N VAL A 288 -3.95 -10.33 -10.13
CA VAL A 288 -2.82 -11.19 -10.55
C VAL A 288 -1.70 -10.36 -11.15
N VAL A 289 -2.01 -9.43 -12.04
CA VAL A 289 -1.03 -8.49 -12.61
C VAL A 289 -0.34 -7.70 -11.50
N GLY A 290 -1.10 -7.12 -10.58
CA GLY A 290 -0.57 -6.40 -9.42
C GLY A 290 0.34 -7.29 -8.56
N PHE A 291 -0.12 -8.49 -8.21
CA PHE A 291 0.70 -9.44 -7.45
C PHE A 291 2.04 -9.71 -8.16
N ILE A 292 2.04 -9.95 -9.47
CA ILE A 292 3.26 -10.17 -10.26
C ILE A 292 4.15 -8.93 -10.24
N ALA A 293 3.57 -7.75 -10.47
CA ALA A 293 4.26 -6.47 -10.58
C ALA A 293 4.96 -6.06 -9.27
N PHE A 294 4.36 -6.35 -8.11
CA PHE A 294 5.02 -6.13 -6.81
C PHE A 294 5.95 -7.28 -6.40
N TYR A 295 5.63 -8.53 -6.76
CA TYR A 295 6.40 -9.70 -6.33
C TYR A 295 7.74 -9.85 -7.06
N ILE A 296 7.78 -9.64 -8.39
CA ILE A 296 8.97 -9.88 -9.20
C ILE A 296 10.13 -8.93 -8.82
N PRO A 297 9.94 -7.60 -8.75
CA PRO A 297 11.04 -6.67 -8.45
C PRO A 297 11.67 -6.95 -7.08
N GLY A 298 10.85 -7.25 -6.07
CA GLY A 298 11.34 -7.59 -4.73
C GLY A 298 12.22 -8.84 -4.73
N ARG A 299 11.85 -9.84 -5.54
CA ARG A 299 12.64 -11.06 -5.72
C ARG A 299 13.93 -10.84 -6.52
N LEU A 300 13.88 -10.02 -7.57
CA LEU A 300 15.06 -9.71 -8.38
C LEU A 300 16.13 -9.00 -7.56
N ILE A 301 15.75 -8.02 -6.73
CA ILE A 301 16.67 -7.37 -5.79
C ILE A 301 17.33 -8.40 -4.86
N GLY A 302 16.51 -9.29 -4.29
CA GLY A 302 16.99 -10.34 -3.39
C GLY A 302 18.06 -11.23 -4.01
N ASN A 303 18.04 -11.42 -5.34
CA ASN A 303 19.00 -12.23 -6.07
C ASN A 303 20.19 -11.43 -6.63
N VAL A 304 19.98 -10.17 -7.04
CA VAL A 304 20.98 -9.34 -7.75
C VAL A 304 21.83 -8.52 -6.79
N ILE A 305 21.22 -7.92 -5.76
CA ILE A 305 21.95 -7.09 -4.79
C ILE A 305 22.72 -7.97 -3.79
N ILE A 306 22.37 -9.26 -3.69
CA ILE A 306 22.76 -10.11 -2.56
C ILE A 306 23.19 -11.49 -3.02
N LYS A 307 24.48 -11.64 -3.34
CA LYS A 307 25.17 -12.92 -3.18
C LYS A 307 25.56 -13.09 -1.71
N LYS A 308 24.58 -13.33 -0.82
CA LYS A 308 24.89 -13.72 0.56
C LYS A 308 25.67 -15.03 0.48
N LYS A 309 26.86 -15.08 1.08
CA LYS A 309 27.73 -16.26 1.01
C LYS A 309 26.98 -17.43 1.66
N GLU A 310 26.73 -18.46 0.87
CA GLU A 310 26.17 -19.71 1.37
C GLU A 310 27.23 -20.40 2.22
N ARG A 311 26.81 -20.94 3.37
CA ARG A 311 27.71 -21.64 4.31
C ARG A 311 27.49 -23.14 4.21
N GLU A 312 28.27 -23.77 3.33
CA GLU A 312 28.22 -25.23 3.09
C GLU A 312 28.53 -26.06 4.35
N SER A 313 29.33 -25.53 5.29
CA SER A 313 29.72 -26.23 6.52
C SER A 313 28.55 -26.72 7.38
N TYR A 314 27.40 -26.03 7.34
CA TYR A 314 26.21 -26.45 8.08
C TYR A 314 25.24 -27.29 7.24
N HIS A 315 25.46 -27.39 5.93
CA HIS A 315 24.47 -27.92 4.98
C HIS A 315 24.12 -29.38 5.26
N GLU A 316 25.12 -30.25 5.44
CA GLU A 316 24.90 -31.67 5.71
C GLU A 316 24.13 -31.89 7.02
N LYS A 317 24.53 -31.20 8.09
CA LYS A 317 23.85 -31.29 9.39
C LYS A 317 22.39 -30.89 9.25
N ILE A 318 22.11 -29.73 8.67
CA ILE A 318 20.74 -29.22 8.52
C ILE A 318 19.92 -30.11 7.59
N LEU A 319 20.49 -30.59 6.49
CA LEU A 319 19.83 -31.51 5.57
C LEU A 319 19.40 -32.80 6.27
N LYS A 320 20.25 -33.36 7.15
CA LYS A 320 19.93 -34.54 7.96
C LYS A 320 18.72 -34.27 8.86
N LEU A 321 18.75 -33.18 9.63
CA LEU A 321 17.66 -32.78 10.53
C LEU A 321 16.34 -32.56 9.79
N VAL A 322 16.38 -31.84 8.67
CA VAL A 322 15.20 -31.55 7.85
C VAL A 322 14.63 -32.84 7.25
N ASN A 323 15.47 -33.76 6.77
CA ASN A 323 15.02 -35.05 6.23
C ASN A 323 14.37 -35.93 7.30
N GLU A 324 14.94 -35.99 8.51
CA GLU A 324 14.36 -36.68 9.67
C GLU A 324 12.96 -36.14 9.99
N LEU A 325 12.85 -34.82 10.17
CA LEU A 325 11.59 -34.16 10.51
C LEU A 325 10.55 -34.25 9.38
N THR A 326 10.98 -34.13 8.12
CA THR A 326 10.09 -34.26 6.95
C THR A 326 9.47 -35.65 6.89
N LYS A 327 10.26 -36.71 7.16
CA LYS A 327 9.75 -38.08 7.27
C LYS A 327 8.78 -38.21 8.44
N LYS A 328 9.16 -37.75 9.64
CA LYS A 328 8.33 -37.81 10.85
C LYS A 328 6.99 -37.08 10.68
N LEU A 329 7.00 -35.96 9.95
CA LEU A 329 5.79 -35.17 9.66
C LEU A 329 5.00 -35.68 8.45
N ASN A 330 5.48 -36.67 7.70
CA ASN A 330 4.92 -37.07 6.40
C ASN A 330 4.69 -35.85 5.47
N ALA A 331 5.71 -34.99 5.38
CA ALA A 331 5.69 -33.78 4.56
C ALA A 331 6.47 -33.99 3.26
N LYS A 332 6.19 -33.16 2.24
CA LYS A 332 7.01 -33.14 1.03
C LYS A 332 8.37 -32.51 1.32
N LYS A 333 9.43 -32.98 0.65
CA LYS A 333 10.77 -32.38 0.74
C LYS A 333 10.77 -30.94 0.18
N PHE A 334 11.63 -30.10 0.72
CA PHE A 334 11.95 -28.81 0.11
C PHE A 334 12.71 -29.02 -1.19
N LYS A 335 12.53 -28.12 -2.15
CA LYS A 335 13.31 -28.18 -3.41
C LYS A 335 14.78 -27.86 -3.15
N GLU A 336 15.03 -26.94 -2.22
CA GLU A 336 16.35 -26.44 -1.90
C GLU A 336 16.37 -26.00 -0.43
N ILE A 337 17.50 -26.20 0.24
CA ILE A 337 17.76 -25.73 1.60
C ILE A 337 18.98 -24.84 1.52
N LYS A 338 18.86 -23.57 1.90
CA LYS A 338 19.95 -22.60 1.88
C LYS A 338 20.30 -22.15 3.29
N ILE A 339 21.59 -22.07 3.58
CA ILE A 339 22.11 -21.45 4.80
C ILE A 339 22.85 -20.19 4.40
N ILE A 340 22.27 -19.04 4.73
CA ILE A 340 22.81 -17.74 4.40
C ILE A 340 23.47 -17.10 5.62
N GLU A 341 24.57 -16.40 5.40
CA GLU A 341 25.14 -15.54 6.44
C GLU A 341 24.16 -14.39 6.75
N GLY A 342 23.82 -14.23 8.03
CA GLY A 342 22.88 -13.19 8.45
C GLY A 342 22.91 -12.91 9.94
N ASP A 343 22.78 -11.62 10.28
CA ASP A 343 22.85 -11.08 11.65
C ASP A 343 21.51 -11.09 12.39
N MET A 344 20.47 -11.65 11.76
CA MET A 344 19.15 -11.88 12.36
C MET A 344 18.93 -13.38 12.50
N ALA A 345 18.41 -13.84 13.63
CA ALA A 345 18.03 -15.24 13.82
C ALA A 345 16.71 -15.49 13.08
N ASN A 346 16.76 -16.18 11.94
CA ASN A 346 15.59 -16.42 11.12
C ASN A 346 15.64 -17.75 10.36
N ALA A 347 14.47 -18.36 10.20
CA ALA A 347 14.21 -19.44 9.25
C ALA A 347 12.92 -19.09 8.50
N MET A 348 12.85 -19.41 7.21
CA MET A 348 11.67 -19.11 6.41
C MET A 348 11.50 -20.08 5.25
N VAL A 349 10.25 -20.42 4.96
CA VAL A 349 9.86 -21.10 3.72
C VAL A 349 9.47 -20.09 2.64
N VAL A 350 10.12 -20.16 1.48
CA VAL A 350 9.85 -19.27 0.34
C VAL A 350 9.50 -20.01 -0.93
N GLY A 351 8.65 -19.40 -1.75
CA GLY A 351 8.29 -19.90 -3.09
C GLY A 351 6.93 -20.59 -3.13
N LEU A 352 6.16 -20.33 -4.19
CA LEU A 352 4.79 -20.82 -4.33
C LEU A 352 4.71 -22.28 -4.79
N LEU A 353 5.40 -22.62 -5.88
CA LEU A 353 5.40 -23.98 -6.44
C LEU A 353 6.58 -24.81 -5.94
N ASN A 354 7.73 -24.16 -5.81
CA ASN A 354 9.02 -24.75 -5.51
C ASN A 354 9.52 -24.20 -4.17
N GLU A 355 8.91 -24.64 -3.08
CA GLU A 355 9.23 -24.15 -1.74
C GLU A 355 10.67 -24.50 -1.35
N LYS A 356 11.41 -23.49 -0.93
CA LYS A 356 12.79 -23.56 -0.43
C LYS A 356 12.81 -23.18 1.04
N LEU A 357 13.68 -23.82 1.81
CA LEU A 357 13.92 -23.45 3.20
C LEU A 357 15.19 -22.60 3.26
N ILE A 358 15.12 -21.44 3.90
CA ILE A 358 16.26 -20.55 4.11
C ILE A 358 16.48 -20.40 5.61
N LEU A 359 17.72 -20.60 6.07
CA LEU A 359 18.13 -20.38 7.46
C LEU A 359 19.28 -19.38 7.52
N THR A 360 19.35 -18.62 8.60
CA THR A 360 20.50 -17.75 8.89
C THR A 360 21.51 -18.41 9.82
N THR A 361 22.78 -18.06 9.67
CA THR A 361 23.85 -18.52 10.58
C THR A 361 23.59 -18.14 12.04
N LYS A 362 23.04 -16.94 12.31
CA LYS A 362 22.70 -16.54 13.68
C LYS A 362 21.65 -17.44 14.34
N LEU A 363 20.67 -17.92 13.59
CA LEU A 363 19.68 -18.88 14.11
C LEU A 363 20.35 -20.17 14.57
N ILE A 364 21.21 -20.73 13.72
CA ILE A 364 21.93 -21.98 14.00
C ILE A 364 22.83 -21.85 15.22
N ASN A 365 23.46 -20.67 15.41
CA ASN A 365 24.38 -20.42 16.52
C ASN A 365 23.66 -20.14 17.85
N ILE A 366 22.45 -19.57 17.82
CA ILE A 366 21.72 -19.24 19.05
C ILE A 366 20.98 -20.44 19.64
N LEU A 367 20.44 -21.31 18.79
CA LEU A 367 19.66 -22.48 19.20
C LEU A 367 20.55 -23.71 19.41
N ASN A 368 20.20 -24.54 20.39
CA ASN A 368 20.73 -25.90 20.44
C ASN A 368 20.01 -26.80 19.42
N GLU A 369 20.41 -28.07 19.32
CA GLU A 369 19.88 -28.97 18.28
C GLU A 369 18.38 -29.25 18.43
N ASP A 370 17.88 -29.47 19.64
CA ASP A 370 16.45 -29.74 19.87
C ASP A 370 15.59 -28.50 19.63
N GLU A 371 16.07 -27.33 20.03
CA GLU A 371 15.45 -26.04 19.76
C GLU A 371 15.41 -25.76 18.26
N LEU A 372 16.51 -26.03 17.54
CA LEU A 372 16.57 -25.91 16.09
C LEU A 372 15.61 -26.88 15.39
N LYS A 373 15.54 -28.14 15.85
CA LYS A 373 14.56 -29.12 15.38
C LYS A 373 13.12 -28.62 15.59
N ALA A 374 12.83 -27.95 16.70
CA ALA A 374 11.51 -27.38 16.97
C ALA A 374 11.11 -26.29 15.96
N ILE A 375 12.04 -25.39 15.61
CA ILE A 375 11.80 -24.35 14.60
C ILE A 375 11.70 -24.95 13.19
N LEU A 376 12.55 -25.93 12.87
CA LEU A 376 12.45 -26.66 11.60
C LEU A 376 11.11 -27.41 11.47
N ALA A 377 10.62 -28.01 12.56
CA ALA A 377 9.33 -28.68 12.58
C ALA A 377 8.18 -27.70 12.32
N HIS A 378 8.25 -26.48 12.86
CA HIS A 378 7.32 -25.38 12.58
C HIS A 378 7.31 -25.01 11.08
N GLU A 379 8.47 -24.76 10.49
CA GLU A 379 8.58 -24.43 9.05
C GLU A 379 8.08 -25.57 8.15
N ILE A 380 8.38 -26.83 8.50
CA ILE A 380 7.87 -28.00 7.76
C ILE A 380 6.35 -28.13 7.91
N ALA A 381 5.78 -27.76 9.07
CA ALA A 381 4.34 -27.75 9.27
C ALA A 381 3.64 -26.77 8.31
N HIS A 382 4.19 -25.57 8.08
CA HIS A 382 3.67 -24.63 7.07
C HIS A 382 3.60 -25.25 5.68
N LYS A 383 4.67 -25.94 5.28
CA LYS A 383 4.73 -26.65 3.99
C LYS A 383 3.74 -27.81 3.92
N LYS A 384 3.67 -28.64 4.97
CA LYS A 384 2.74 -29.78 5.06
C LYS A 384 1.29 -29.32 4.89
N LYS A 385 0.93 -28.22 5.54
CA LYS A 385 -0.41 -27.63 5.50
C LYS A 385 -0.65 -26.73 4.29
N LYS A 386 0.33 -26.59 3.39
CA LYS A 386 0.25 -25.76 2.18
C LYS A 386 -0.15 -24.31 2.49
N HIS A 387 0.29 -23.77 3.61
CA HIS A 387 -0.13 -22.46 4.12
C HIS A 387 0.05 -21.33 3.11
N ILE A 388 1.17 -21.30 2.37
CA ILE A 388 1.44 -20.28 1.33
C ILE A 388 0.42 -20.36 0.18
N LYS A 389 0.09 -21.57 -0.28
CA LYS A 389 -0.83 -21.78 -1.41
C LYS A 389 -2.26 -21.47 -1.03
N ILE A 390 -2.68 -21.92 0.16
CA ILE A 390 -4.01 -21.63 0.69
C ILE A 390 -4.17 -20.13 0.93
N TRP A 391 -3.13 -19.47 1.48
CA TRP A 391 -3.13 -18.02 1.66
C TRP A 391 -3.37 -17.29 0.34
N LEU A 392 -2.57 -17.58 -0.70
CA LEU A 392 -2.69 -16.90 -1.98
C LEU A 392 -4.07 -17.12 -2.62
N PHE A 393 -4.57 -18.36 -2.56
CA PHE A 393 -5.89 -18.69 -3.10
C PHE A 393 -7.01 -17.94 -2.35
N VAL A 394 -6.98 -17.95 -1.02
CA VAL A 394 -7.99 -17.27 -0.20
C VAL A 394 -7.89 -15.75 -0.37
N TRP A 395 -6.69 -15.18 -0.42
CA TRP A 395 -6.47 -13.76 -0.66
C TRP A 395 -7.05 -13.32 -2.01
N LEU A 396 -6.82 -14.11 -3.07
CA LEU A 396 -7.36 -13.82 -4.41
C LEU A 396 -8.89 -13.90 -4.42
N ILE A 397 -9.48 -14.97 -3.90
CA ILE A 397 -10.95 -15.15 -3.90
C ILE A 397 -11.63 -14.06 -3.07
N LEU A 398 -11.13 -13.77 -1.87
CA LEU A 398 -11.69 -12.73 -1.01
C LEU A 398 -11.51 -11.34 -1.61
N GLY A 399 -10.35 -11.04 -2.19
CA GLY A 399 -10.12 -9.76 -2.85
C GLY A 399 -11.04 -9.57 -4.05
N VAL A 400 -11.19 -10.59 -4.91
CA VAL A 400 -12.14 -10.56 -6.03
C VAL A 400 -13.55 -10.31 -5.52
N PHE A 401 -14.00 -11.03 -4.49
CA PHE A 401 -15.32 -10.84 -3.92
C PHE A 401 -15.54 -9.43 -3.35
N ILE A 402 -14.62 -8.93 -2.52
CA ILE A 402 -14.70 -7.63 -1.87
C ILE A 402 -14.69 -6.51 -2.91
N PHE A 403 -13.70 -6.50 -3.80
CA PHE A 403 -13.54 -5.41 -4.76
C PHE A 403 -14.59 -5.45 -5.87
N SER A 404 -15.11 -6.63 -6.23
CA SER A 404 -16.26 -6.70 -7.15
C SER A 404 -17.50 -6.11 -6.51
N SER A 405 -17.76 -6.46 -5.25
CA SER A 405 -18.89 -5.90 -4.49
C SER A 405 -18.79 -4.38 -4.40
N ILE A 406 -17.59 -3.86 -4.12
CA ILE A 406 -17.32 -2.42 -4.11
C ILE A 406 -17.59 -1.82 -5.48
N ASN A 407 -17.10 -2.41 -6.56
CA ASN A 407 -17.32 -1.87 -7.90
C ASN A 407 -18.82 -1.79 -8.25
N TYR A 408 -19.61 -2.83 -7.95
CA TYR A 408 -21.06 -2.78 -8.11
C TYR A 408 -21.75 -1.72 -7.23
N ILE A 409 -21.30 -1.56 -5.98
CA ILE A 409 -21.82 -0.51 -5.08
C ILE A 409 -21.50 0.87 -5.64
N LEU A 410 -20.28 1.09 -6.15
CA LEU A 410 -19.88 2.37 -6.74
C LEU A 410 -20.67 2.67 -8.02
N ASP A 411 -20.91 1.69 -8.88
CA ASP A 411 -21.76 1.84 -10.06
C ASP A 411 -23.20 2.21 -9.66
N ALA A 412 -23.73 1.62 -8.59
CA ALA A 412 -25.06 1.96 -8.08
C ALA A 412 -25.11 3.38 -7.49
N ILE A 413 -24.11 3.76 -6.68
CA ILE A 413 -23.99 5.12 -6.13
C ILE A 413 -23.88 6.14 -7.27
N LYS A 414 -23.05 5.86 -8.27
CA LYS A 414 -22.87 6.71 -9.44
C LYS A 414 -24.18 6.96 -10.18
N LYS A 415 -25.03 5.93 -10.34
CA LYS A 415 -26.33 6.06 -11.01
C LYS A 415 -27.35 6.90 -10.24
N VAL A 416 -27.28 6.92 -8.91
CA VAL A 416 -28.28 7.61 -8.06
C VAL A 416 -27.85 9.03 -7.73
N PHE A 417 -26.57 9.23 -7.46
CA PHE A 417 -26.04 10.48 -6.94
C PHE A 417 -25.16 11.22 -7.98
N GLY A 418 -24.59 10.51 -8.95
CA GLY A 418 -23.57 11.04 -9.87
C GLY A 418 -22.16 10.63 -9.47
N ASP A 419 -21.13 11.17 -10.15
CA ASP A 419 -19.74 10.78 -9.90
C ASP A 419 -19.20 11.32 -8.55
N TYR A 420 -19.33 10.51 -7.50
CA TYR A 420 -18.76 10.76 -6.18
C TYR A 420 -17.48 9.95 -5.93
N TRP A 421 -16.41 10.36 -6.59
CA TRP A 421 -15.10 9.70 -6.49
C TRP A 421 -14.56 9.65 -5.04
N LEU A 422 -14.89 10.64 -4.21
CA LEU A 422 -14.61 10.68 -2.76
C LEU A 422 -15.20 9.48 -2.00
N ILE A 423 -16.49 9.19 -2.23
CA ILE A 423 -17.17 8.02 -1.65
C ILE A 423 -16.54 6.74 -2.21
N GLY A 424 -16.18 6.77 -3.51
CA GLY A 424 -15.36 5.76 -4.18
C GLY A 424 -14.12 5.35 -3.39
N ILE A 425 -13.25 6.32 -3.11
CA ILE A 425 -11.99 6.11 -2.41
C ILE A 425 -12.23 5.64 -0.97
N SER A 426 -13.20 6.20 -0.26
CA SER A 426 -13.52 5.77 1.11
C SER A 426 -13.97 4.30 1.16
N ILE A 427 -14.89 3.90 0.28
CA ILE A 427 -15.38 2.52 0.21
C ILE A 427 -14.25 1.57 -0.22
N PHE A 428 -13.44 1.96 -1.20
CA PHE A 428 -12.27 1.17 -1.61
C PHE A 428 -11.28 0.97 -0.46
N THR A 429 -10.99 2.03 0.30
CA THR A 429 -10.11 1.99 1.47
C THR A 429 -10.66 1.04 2.54
N ILE A 430 -11.97 1.09 2.81
CA ILE A 430 -12.63 0.16 3.74
C ILE A 430 -12.50 -1.29 3.25
N GLY A 431 -12.69 -1.53 1.95
CA GLY A 431 -12.48 -2.84 1.34
C GLY A 431 -11.06 -3.37 1.54
N TYR A 432 -10.07 -2.54 1.25
CA TYR A 432 -8.65 -2.87 1.44
C TYR A 432 -8.34 -3.20 2.91
N LEU A 433 -8.78 -2.34 3.85
CA LEU A 433 -8.57 -2.57 5.28
C LEU A 433 -9.27 -3.85 5.77
N SER A 434 -10.45 -4.17 5.21
CA SER A 434 -11.17 -5.40 5.52
C SER A 434 -10.39 -6.63 5.04
N LEU A 435 -9.91 -6.62 3.79
CA LEU A 435 -9.07 -7.70 3.25
C LEU A 435 -7.80 -7.89 4.09
N PHE A 436 -7.13 -6.79 4.46
CA PHE A 436 -5.96 -6.81 5.32
C PHE A 436 -6.26 -7.42 6.70
N ALA A 437 -7.36 -7.03 7.34
CA ALA A 437 -7.75 -7.57 8.64
C ALA A 437 -8.04 -9.09 8.58
N ILE A 438 -8.73 -9.54 7.52
CA ILE A 438 -8.99 -10.97 7.29
C ILE A 438 -7.68 -11.71 7.09
N ASP A 439 -6.75 -11.19 6.29
CA ASP A 439 -5.47 -11.85 6.06
C ASP A 439 -4.65 -11.96 7.36
N MET A 440 -4.60 -10.91 8.17
CA MET A 440 -3.95 -11.00 9.49
C MET A 440 -4.59 -12.07 10.38
N TYR A 441 -5.92 -12.17 10.41
CA TYR A 441 -6.62 -13.19 11.18
C TYR A 441 -6.25 -14.60 10.70
N LEU A 442 -6.30 -14.83 9.39
CA LEU A 442 -5.95 -16.12 8.79
C LEU A 442 -4.46 -16.45 8.99
N SER A 443 -3.58 -15.47 8.91
CA SER A 443 -2.16 -15.63 9.23
C SER A 443 -1.95 -16.14 10.65
N ARG A 444 -2.57 -15.49 11.64
CA ARG A 444 -2.48 -15.92 13.05
C ARG A 444 -3.04 -17.32 13.30
N LYS A 445 -4.07 -17.73 12.54
CA LYS A 445 -4.60 -19.10 12.61
C LYS A 445 -3.59 -20.12 12.08
N ARG A 446 -2.92 -19.83 10.96
CA ARG A 446 -1.87 -20.68 10.38
C ARG A 446 -0.68 -20.85 11.31
N GLU A 447 -0.25 -19.77 11.97
CA GLU A 447 0.81 -19.80 12.99
C GLU A 447 0.44 -20.72 14.16
N LYS A 448 -0.76 -20.59 14.72
CA LYS A 448 -1.24 -21.45 15.81
C LYS A 448 -1.25 -22.93 15.42
N GLU A 449 -1.64 -23.24 14.19
CA GLU A 449 -1.62 -24.61 13.68
C GLU A 449 -0.19 -25.17 13.57
N ALA A 450 0.74 -24.37 13.06
CA ALA A 450 2.15 -24.75 12.98
C ALA A 450 2.80 -24.88 14.37
N ASP A 451 2.45 -24.01 15.33
CA ASP A 451 2.89 -24.07 16.72
C ASP A 451 2.49 -25.38 17.41
N ILE A 452 1.25 -25.81 17.22
CA ILE A 452 0.74 -27.08 17.75
C ILE A 452 1.52 -28.25 17.16
N ILE A 453 1.68 -28.29 15.83
CA ILE A 453 2.37 -29.39 15.15
C ILE A 453 3.83 -29.48 15.60
N ALA A 454 4.55 -28.35 15.66
CA ALA A 454 5.92 -28.31 16.15
C ALA A 454 6.03 -28.83 17.60
N SER A 455 5.09 -28.43 18.45
CA SER A 455 5.02 -28.82 19.87
C SER A 455 4.54 -30.26 20.09
N GLN A 456 3.94 -30.92 19.09
CA GLN A 456 3.63 -32.36 19.13
C GLN A 456 4.82 -33.21 18.69
N ILE A 457 5.58 -32.70 17.72
CA ILE A 457 6.75 -33.41 17.18
C ILE A 457 7.96 -33.29 18.11
N MET A 458 8.12 -32.12 18.73
CA MET A 458 9.12 -31.82 19.74
C MET A 458 8.44 -31.64 21.10
N SER A 459 9.19 -31.31 22.14
CA SER A 459 8.58 -30.92 23.42
C SER A 459 7.99 -29.51 23.32
N PRO A 460 6.76 -29.26 23.82
CA PRO A 460 6.18 -27.92 23.92
C PRO A 460 7.09 -26.91 24.65
N LYS A 461 7.78 -27.36 25.70
CA LYS A 461 8.71 -26.53 26.47
C LYS A 461 9.93 -26.13 25.63
N THR A 462 10.48 -27.07 24.86
CA THR A 462 11.59 -26.82 23.91
C THR A 462 11.16 -25.83 22.83
N TYR A 463 9.96 -25.97 22.29
CA TYR A 463 9.42 -25.04 21.30
C TYR A 463 9.28 -23.61 21.85
N ILE A 464 8.66 -23.46 23.03
CA ILE A 464 8.52 -22.17 23.71
C ILE A 464 9.89 -21.53 23.95
N LYS A 465 10.87 -22.31 24.43
CA LYS A 465 12.24 -21.83 24.66
C LYS A 465 12.91 -21.36 23.37
N ALA A 466 12.81 -22.14 22.29
CA ALA A 466 13.36 -21.77 20.98
C ALA A 466 12.73 -20.46 20.45
N LEU A 467 11.41 -20.33 20.57
CA LEU A 467 10.68 -19.12 20.18
C LEU A 467 11.14 -17.89 20.98
N ALA A 468 11.31 -18.03 22.29
CA ALA A 468 11.82 -16.97 23.16
C ALA A 468 13.26 -16.58 22.80
N LYS A 469 14.14 -17.55 22.52
CA LYS A 469 15.51 -17.27 22.08
C LYS A 469 15.57 -16.46 20.79
N ILE A 470 14.74 -16.80 19.79
CA ILE A 470 14.65 -16.03 18.53
C ILE A 470 14.19 -14.60 18.79
N HIS A 471 13.17 -14.43 19.65
CA HIS A 471 12.65 -13.12 20.03
C HIS A 471 13.74 -12.22 20.63
N TYR A 472 14.50 -12.76 21.59
CA TYR A 472 15.58 -12.02 22.24
C TYR A 472 16.80 -11.80 21.33
N ALA A 473 17.18 -12.79 20.52
CA ALA A 473 18.29 -12.66 19.57
C ALA A 473 18.07 -11.59 18.49
N ASN A 474 16.80 -11.22 18.26
CA ASN A 474 16.39 -10.18 17.32
C ASN A 474 15.97 -8.87 18.00
N TYR A 475 16.22 -8.72 19.31
CA TYR A 475 15.87 -7.52 20.11
C TYR A 475 14.41 -7.07 19.89
N MET A 476 13.48 -8.03 19.83
CA MET A 476 12.07 -7.74 19.64
C MET A 476 11.44 -7.23 20.94
N PRO A 477 10.50 -6.27 20.88
CA PRO A 477 9.81 -5.79 22.08
C PRO A 477 8.86 -6.85 22.68
N GLU A 478 8.91 -7.08 23.99
CA GLU A 478 8.07 -8.10 24.66
C GLU A 478 6.57 -7.76 24.65
N LYS A 479 6.22 -6.47 24.79
CA LYS A 479 4.84 -5.97 24.90
C LYS A 479 4.65 -4.67 24.11
N GLY A 480 3.48 -4.49 23.51
CA GLY A 480 3.06 -3.20 22.95
C GLY A 480 1.99 -3.28 21.87
N PHE A 481 1.43 -2.11 21.55
CA PHE A 481 0.46 -1.87 20.46
C PHE A 481 0.99 -2.31 19.08
N LEU A 482 2.31 -2.36 18.89
CA LEU A 482 2.96 -2.84 17.67
C LEU A 482 2.57 -4.28 17.29
N ASN A 483 2.23 -5.12 18.28
CA ASN A 483 1.78 -6.49 18.05
C ASN A 483 0.43 -6.58 17.32
N ILE A 484 -0.33 -5.48 17.25
CA ILE A 484 -1.60 -5.42 16.52
C ILE A 484 -1.34 -5.49 15.01
N PHE A 485 -0.27 -4.87 14.52
CA PHE A 485 0.10 -4.81 13.10
C PHE A 485 1.05 -5.93 12.67
N SER A 486 1.50 -6.78 13.59
CA SER A 486 2.35 -7.93 13.27
C SER A 486 1.54 -9.05 12.59
N THR A 487 2.12 -9.61 11.53
CA THR A 487 1.62 -10.80 10.82
C THR A 487 1.70 -12.08 11.66
N HIS A 488 2.59 -12.09 12.66
CA HIS A 488 2.70 -13.12 13.69
C HIS A 488 2.15 -12.60 15.03
N PRO A 489 1.43 -13.44 15.81
CA PRO A 489 1.13 -13.10 17.20
C PRO A 489 2.43 -12.89 17.98
N SER A 490 2.38 -12.11 19.07
CA SER A 490 3.55 -11.91 19.93
C SER A 490 4.07 -13.22 20.49
N MET A 491 5.39 -13.28 20.78
CA MET A 491 6.04 -14.46 21.36
C MET A 491 5.29 -14.97 22.60
N LEU A 492 4.94 -14.07 23.52
CA LEU A 492 4.21 -14.43 24.74
C LEU A 492 2.84 -15.04 24.42
N LYS A 493 2.07 -14.48 23.48
CA LYS A 493 0.74 -15.02 23.12
C LYS A 493 0.84 -16.41 22.50
N ARG A 494 1.89 -16.67 21.71
CA ARG A 494 2.17 -18.00 21.15
C ARG A 494 2.57 -18.98 22.24
N ALA A 495 3.45 -18.57 23.15
CA ALA A 495 3.87 -19.38 24.29
C ALA A 495 2.71 -19.74 25.21
N GLU A 496 1.86 -18.77 25.57
CA GLU A 496 0.64 -18.98 26.35
C GLU A 496 -0.35 -19.91 25.64
N PHE A 497 -0.54 -19.73 24.33
CA PHE A 497 -1.42 -20.61 23.54
C PHE A 497 -0.91 -22.06 23.52
N VAL A 498 0.39 -22.28 23.33
CA VAL A 498 1.00 -23.61 23.43
C VAL A 498 0.85 -24.15 24.85
N GLY A 499 1.13 -23.34 25.87
CA GLY A 499 0.97 -23.76 27.25
C GLY A 499 -0.45 -24.18 27.62
N GLU A 500 -1.46 -23.42 27.19
CA GLU A 500 -2.87 -23.80 27.34
C GLU A 500 -3.19 -25.12 26.65
N LYS A 501 -2.67 -25.34 25.43
CA LYS A 501 -2.94 -26.56 24.66
C LYS A 501 -2.23 -27.81 25.19
N PHE A 502 -1.10 -27.66 25.87
CA PHE A 502 -0.29 -28.78 26.36
C PHE A 502 -0.19 -28.84 27.90
N GLY A 503 -1.01 -28.08 28.63
CA GLY A 503 -1.09 -28.14 30.09
C GLY A 503 0.13 -27.57 30.85
N ILE A 504 0.77 -26.52 30.31
CA ILE A 504 1.92 -25.84 30.93
C ILE A 504 1.42 -24.60 31.67
N SER A 505 1.76 -24.45 32.96
CA SER A 505 1.33 -23.30 33.75
C SER A 505 1.99 -22.00 33.29
N LYS A 506 1.36 -20.86 33.58
CA LYS A 506 1.91 -19.54 33.23
C LYS A 506 3.23 -19.26 33.95
N GLU A 507 3.38 -19.74 35.19
CA GLU A 507 4.63 -19.62 35.97
C GLU A 507 5.75 -20.40 35.29
N GLU A 508 5.47 -21.61 34.80
CA GLU A 508 6.45 -22.41 34.09
C GLU A 508 6.83 -21.80 32.74
N ILE A 509 5.86 -21.27 31.98
CA ILE A 509 6.14 -20.53 30.73
C ILE A 509 7.06 -19.35 31.00
N LYS A 510 6.77 -18.57 32.05
CA LYS A 510 7.61 -17.42 32.43
C LYS A 510 9.03 -17.86 32.76
N LYS A 511 9.20 -18.94 33.53
CA LYS A 511 10.51 -19.50 33.85
C LYS A 511 11.28 -19.90 32.59
N ILE A 512 10.63 -20.58 31.64
CA ILE A 512 11.25 -20.97 30.36
C ILE A 512 11.71 -19.73 29.56
N ILE A 513 10.90 -18.67 29.53
CA ILE A 513 11.21 -17.42 28.84
C ILE A 513 12.40 -16.70 29.52
N ASP A 514 12.41 -16.63 30.85
CA ASP A 514 13.51 -16.02 31.63
C ASP A 514 14.82 -16.82 31.44
N ASP A 515 14.75 -18.15 31.41
CA ASP A 515 15.90 -19.01 31.11
C ASP A 515 16.43 -18.77 29.68
N ALA A 516 15.52 -18.67 28.70
CA ALA A 516 15.88 -18.33 27.32
C ALA A 516 16.57 -16.97 27.23
N TYR A 517 16.05 -15.95 27.93
CA TYR A 517 16.66 -14.62 28.00
C TYR A 517 18.10 -14.70 28.50
N ASN A 518 18.31 -15.35 29.65
CA ASN A 518 19.63 -15.46 30.27
C ASN A 518 20.64 -16.18 29.37
N GLU A 519 20.21 -17.21 28.63
CA GLU A 519 21.08 -17.92 27.69
C GLU A 519 21.46 -17.08 26.46
N VAL A 520 20.54 -16.26 25.94
CA VAL A 520 20.85 -15.37 24.81
C VAL A 520 21.72 -14.22 25.27
N GLU A 521 21.43 -13.62 26.43
CA GLU A 521 22.21 -12.52 27.00
C GLU A 521 23.67 -12.92 27.14
N LYS A 522 23.97 -14.10 27.71
CA LYS A 522 25.34 -14.64 27.82
C LYS A 522 26.06 -14.86 26.49
N LYS A 523 25.33 -15.09 25.40
CA LYS A 523 25.90 -15.29 24.05
C LYS A 523 26.13 -13.96 23.32
N VAL A 524 25.48 -12.88 23.76
CA VAL A 524 25.48 -11.56 23.13
C VAL A 524 26.37 -10.56 23.89
N SER A 525 26.47 -10.71 25.22
CA SER A 525 27.42 -10.01 26.11
C SER A 525 28.85 -10.49 25.90
#